data_AF-A0A0F9M0K1-F1
#
_entry.id   AF-A0A0F9M0K1-F1
#
_cell.length_a   1.000
_cell.length_b   1.000
_cell.length_c   1.000
_cell.angle_alpha   90.00
_cell.angle_beta   90.00
_cell.angle_gamma   90.00
#
_symmetry.space_group_name_H-M   'P 1'
#
loop_
_entity.id
_entity.type
_entity.pdbx_description
1 polymer ?
#
loop_
_entity_poly.entity_id
_entity_poly.type
_entity_poly.pdbx_seq_one_letter_code
_entity_poly.pdbx_strand_id
1 'polypeptide(L)' 'MSENPYAEKPWLSSYEEGVPSHIDYPEMNIYEFLDNSAKEFGSRTAI' A
#
# COMPACT_ATOMS: atom_id res chain seq x y z
N MET A 1 -23.57 17.37 -7.07
CA MET A 1 -22.32 17.66 -6.34
C MET A 1 -21.80 16.32 -5.83
N SER A 2 -20.55 15.96 -6.09
CA SER A 2 -19.99 14.65 -5.71
C SER A 2 -19.51 14.64 -4.25
N GLU A 3 -20.17 13.86 -3.39
CA GLU A 3 -19.71 13.46 -2.05
C GLU A 3 -19.11 12.04 -2.08
N ASN A 4 -18.40 11.57 -1.06
CA ASN A 4 -16.97 11.77 -0.80
C ASN A 4 -16.32 10.37 -0.95
N PRO A 5 -15.18 10.20 -1.66
CA PRO A 5 -14.58 8.90 -2.01
C PRO A 5 -14.21 7.97 -0.85
N TYR A 6 -14.40 8.42 0.39
CA TYR A 6 -13.92 7.78 1.60
C TYR A 6 -14.84 8.03 2.80
N ALA A 7 -16.15 8.22 2.57
CA ALA A 7 -17.04 8.83 3.55
C ALA A 7 -16.88 8.34 5.01
N GLU A 8 -16.63 7.04 5.27
CA GLU A 8 -16.27 6.60 6.62
C GLU A 8 -15.08 5.62 6.71
N LYS A 9 -14.49 5.20 5.57
CA LYS A 9 -13.46 4.13 5.48
C LYS A 9 -13.57 3.08 6.61
N PRO A 10 -14.71 2.37 6.76
CA PRO A 10 -15.02 1.60 7.96
C PRO A 10 -14.00 0.49 8.27
N TRP A 11 -13.27 0.00 7.27
CA TRP A 11 -12.17 -0.96 7.43
C TRP A 11 -11.01 -0.43 8.28
N LEU A 12 -10.79 0.88 8.36
CA LEU A 12 -9.76 1.46 9.23
C LEU A 12 -10.04 1.18 10.71
N SER A 13 -11.30 1.00 11.10
CA SER A 13 -11.65 0.63 12.48
C SER A 13 -11.19 -0.77 12.88
N SER A 14 -10.89 -1.62 11.89
CA SER A 14 -10.42 -2.99 12.09
C SER A 14 -8.89 -3.10 12.03
N TYR A 15 -8.19 -1.98 11.82
CA TYR A 15 -6.73 -1.97 11.80
C TYR A 15 -6.21 -2.11 13.22
N GLU A 16 -5.18 -2.95 13.39
CA GLU A 16 -4.48 -3.07 14.67
C GLU A 16 -3.79 -1.76 15.05
N GLU A 17 -3.51 -1.63 16.35
CA GLU A 17 -2.77 -0.48 16.87
C GLU A 17 -1.40 -0.37 16.19
N GLY A 18 -1.11 0.80 15.63
CA GLY A 18 0.14 1.09 14.92
C GLY A 18 0.10 0.85 13.41
N VAL A 19 -0.98 0.28 12.85
CA VAL A 19 -1.13 0.15 11.39
C VAL A 19 -1.57 1.50 10.79
N PRO A 20 -0.83 2.07 9.83
CA PRO A 20 -1.16 3.39 9.28
C PRO A 20 -2.40 3.34 8.38
N SER A 21 -3.28 4.35 8.49
CA SER A 21 -4.49 4.49 7.67
C SER A 21 -4.22 5.03 6.26
N HIS A 22 -2.98 5.46 6.00
CA HIS A 22 -2.50 6.00 4.75
C HIS A 22 -0.99 5.74 4.60
N ILE A 23 -0.54 5.50 3.37
CA ILE A 23 0.86 5.39 3.00
C ILE A 23 1.10 6.18 1.72
N ASP A 24 2.31 6.72 1.58
CA ASP A 24 2.77 7.31 0.34
C ASP A 24 3.10 6.20 -0.65
N TYR A 25 2.50 6.28 -1.83
CA TYR A 25 2.82 5.37 -2.92
C TYR A 25 3.94 5.97 -3.77
N PRO A 26 4.89 5.16 -4.23
CA PRO A 26 5.92 5.66 -5.14
C PRO A 26 5.28 6.16 -6.45
N GLU A 27 5.85 7.20 -7.04
CA GLU A 27 5.44 7.73 -8.35
C GLU A 27 5.95 6.82 -9.48
N MET A 28 5.46 5.59 -9.51
CA MET A 28 5.81 4.58 -10.50
C MET A 28 4.64 3.66 -10.76
N ASN A 29 4.64 3.00 -11.90
CA ASN A 29 3.58 2.03 -12.20
C ASN A 29 3.85 0.69 -11.49
N ILE A 30 2.81 -0.14 -11.40
CA ILE A 30 2.88 -1.43 -10.72
C ILE A 30 3.93 -2.38 -11.35
N TYR A 31 4.11 -2.31 -12.66
CA TYR A 31 5.08 -3.16 -13.35
C TYR A 31 6.52 -2.81 -12.95
N GLU A 32 6.84 -1.52 -12.94
CA GLU A 32 8.14 -1.02 -12.48
C GLU A 32 8.38 -1.36 -11.00
N PHE A 33 7.34 -1.25 -10.16
CA PHE A 33 7.44 -1.56 -8.74
C PHE A 33 7.83 -3.04 -8.52
N LEU A 34 7.19 -3.95 -9.24
CA LEU A 34 7.45 -5.38 -9.15
C LEU A 34 8.83 -5.74 -9.70
N ASP A 35 9.24 -5.16 -10.83
CA ASP A 35 10.56 -5.40 -11.43
C ASP A 35 11.69 -4.92 -10.49
N ASN A 36 11.54 -3.74 -9.89
CA ASN A 36 12.49 -3.23 -8.91
C ASN A 36 12.56 -4.10 -7.65
N SER A 37 11.41 -4.52 -7.13
CA SER A 37 11.35 -5.39 -5.95
C SER A 37 12.07 -6.73 -6.18
N ALA A 38 11.86 -7.34 -7.35
CA ALA A 38 12.51 -8.60 -7.70
C ALA A 38 14.04 -8.43 -7.83
N LYS A 39 14.50 -7.33 -8.43
CA LYS A 39 15.94 -7.02 -8.54
C LYS A 39 16.59 -6.82 -7.17
N GLU A 40 15.93 -6.09 -6.27
CA GLU A 40 16.51 -5.70 -4.98
C GLU A 40 16.43 -6.83 -3.94
N PHE A 41 15.33 -7.57 -3.92
CA PHE A 41 15.01 -8.53 -2.86
C PHE A 41 14.93 -9.98 -3.33
N GLY A 42 15.03 -10.28 -4.62
CA GLY A 42 14.78 -11.62 -5.16
C GLY A 42 15.75 -12.71 -4.70
N SER A 43 16.90 -12.34 -4.13
CA SER A 43 17.85 -13.28 -3.51
C SER A 43 17.58 -13.56 -2.03
N ARG A 44 16.63 -12.85 -1.42
CA ARG A 44 16.23 -13.05 -0.03
C ARG A 44 15.20 -14.16 0.05
N THR A 45 15.34 -15.04 1.02
CA THR A 45 14.30 -16.02 1.35
C THR A 45 13.03 -15.27 1.76
N ALA A 46 11.90 -15.58 1.13
CA ALA A 46 10.60 -15.15 1.63
C ALA A 46 10.32 -15.90 2.94
N ILE A 47 10.31 -15.16 4.05
CA ILE A 47 10.06 -15.65 5.41
C ILE A 47 8.74 -15.10 5.94
#